data_AF-M5BUS4-F1
#
_entry.id   AF-M5BUS4-F1
#
_cell.length_a   1.000
_cell.length_b   1.000
_cell.length_c   1.000
_cell.angle_alpha   90.00
_cell.angle_beta   90.00
_cell.angle_gamma   90.00
#
_symmetry.space_group_name_H-M   'P 1'
#
loop_
_entity.id
_entity.type
_entity.pdbx_description
1 polymer ?
#
loop_
_entity_poly.entity_id
_entity_poly.type
_entity_poly.pdbx_seq_one_letter_code
_entity_poly.pdbx_strand_id
1 'polypeptide(L)'
;MPTLFDGPTVLTKSVGPRNLGDLLSPLGLAYFAMDDGTLNKDGSFYFCTNNFLVEDNKYLSSLLNTKFNLNTTLHKTGREGQYRIYVPKSKFNELIALIGPHIHSSMQHKINSGASSI
;
A
#
# COMPACT_ATOMS: atom_id res chain seq x y z
N MET A 1 32.89 32.30 -9.57
CA MET A 1 31.43 32.41 -9.79
C MET A 1 30.99 31.24 -10.64
N PRO A 2 30.42 30.16 -10.08
CA PRO A 2 29.66 29.23 -10.89
C PRO A 2 28.20 29.66 -10.86
N THR A 3 27.74 30.26 -11.95
CA THR A 3 26.32 30.21 -12.32
C THR A 3 26.10 28.90 -13.07
N LEU A 4 25.14 28.11 -12.63
CA LEU A 4 23.88 27.86 -13.35
C LEU A 4 23.33 26.52 -12.82
N PHE A 5 22.17 26.60 -12.19
CA PHE A 5 21.30 25.46 -11.88
C PHE A 5 21.00 24.74 -13.20
N ASP A 6 21.60 23.57 -13.39
CA ASP A 6 21.23 22.65 -14.47
C ASP A 6 19.98 21.86 -14.08
N GLY A 7 18.85 22.26 -14.67
CA GLY A 7 17.69 21.41 -14.96
C GLY A 7 16.77 21.02 -13.80
N PRO A 8 15.52 20.62 -14.11
CA PRO A 8 14.66 20.00 -13.11
C PRO A 8 15.31 18.67 -12.75
N THR A 9 15.75 18.53 -11.51
CA THR A 9 15.97 17.22 -10.90
C THR A 9 14.63 16.51 -10.93
N VAL A 10 14.36 15.79 -12.02
CA VAL A 10 13.33 14.76 -12.05
C VAL A 10 13.85 13.75 -11.05
N LEU A 11 13.40 13.87 -9.79
CA LEU A 11 13.55 12.80 -8.83
C LEU A 11 12.93 11.60 -9.53
N THR A 12 13.76 10.73 -10.09
CA THR A 12 13.32 9.47 -10.67
C THR A 12 12.68 8.74 -9.51
N LYS A 13 11.35 8.87 -9.44
CA LYS A 13 10.44 8.27 -8.49
C LYS A 13 10.93 6.84 -8.26
N SER A 14 11.55 6.63 -7.10
CA SER A 14 12.52 5.56 -6.90
C SER A 14 11.88 4.20 -7.11
N VAL A 15 12.55 3.37 -7.90
CA VAL A 15 12.47 1.90 -7.83
C VAL A 15 12.58 1.55 -6.34
N GLY A 16 11.54 0.95 -5.77
CA GLY A 16 11.60 0.44 -4.40
C GLY A 16 12.83 -0.47 -4.27
N PRO A 17 13.51 -0.52 -3.13
CA PRO A 17 14.77 -1.23 -3.05
C PRO A 17 14.53 -2.71 -3.41
N ARG A 18 15.39 -3.30 -4.24
CA ARG A 18 15.15 -4.64 -4.84
C ARG A 18 15.00 -5.77 -3.81
N ASN A 19 15.28 -5.48 -2.53
CA ASN A 19 15.08 -6.32 -1.36
C ASN A 19 13.77 -6.01 -0.61
N LEU A 20 12.81 -5.29 -1.22
CA LEU A 20 11.50 -5.04 -0.61
C LEU A 20 10.81 -6.35 -0.21
N GLY A 21 11.07 -7.41 -0.97
CA GLY A 21 10.73 -8.78 -0.60
C GLY A 21 11.14 -9.10 0.84
N ASP A 22 12.40 -8.93 1.18
CA ASP A 22 12.94 -9.30 2.50
C ASP A 22 12.46 -8.35 3.63
N LEU A 23 12.22 -7.08 3.29
CA LEU A 23 11.79 -6.06 4.25
C LEU A 23 10.29 -6.11 4.54
N LEU A 24 9.47 -6.61 3.60
CA LEU A 24 8.02 -6.68 3.76
C LEU A 24 7.64 -7.86 4.65
N SER A 25 7.70 -7.60 5.96
CA SER A 25 7.17 -8.44 7.04
C SER A 25 5.75 -8.02 7.41
N PRO A 26 5.01 -8.80 8.24
CA PRO A 26 3.70 -8.37 8.76
C PRO A 26 3.75 -7.01 9.46
N LEU A 27 4.84 -6.72 10.20
CA LEU A 27 5.08 -5.43 10.82
C LEU A 27 5.28 -4.30 9.79
N GLY A 28 6.09 -4.56 8.76
CA GLY A 28 6.29 -3.60 7.67
C GLY A 28 4.98 -3.30 6.92
N LEU A 29 4.16 -4.33 6.68
CA LEU A 29 2.84 -4.16 6.08
C LEU A 29 1.88 -3.39 7.00
N ALA A 30 1.97 -3.56 8.31
CA ALA A 30 1.19 -2.82 9.28
C ALA A 30 1.53 -1.32 9.26
N TYR A 31 2.82 -0.96 9.26
CA TYR A 31 3.23 0.43 9.10
C TYR A 31 2.72 1.02 7.79
N PHE A 32 2.86 0.26 6.70
CA PHE A 32 2.39 0.71 5.40
C PHE A 32 0.86 0.92 5.35
N ALA A 33 0.09 0.05 6.00
CA ALA A 33 -1.36 0.20 6.14
C ALA A 33 -1.75 1.38 7.04
N MET A 34 -0.95 1.71 8.06
CA MET A 34 -1.22 2.87 8.91
C MET A 34 -0.95 4.19 8.18
N ASP A 35 0.14 4.27 7.42
CA ASP A 35 0.51 5.48 6.68
C ASP A 35 -0.43 5.70 5.50
N ASP A 36 -0.43 4.80 4.53
CA ASP A 36 -1.08 4.97 3.23
C ASP A 36 -2.30 4.06 3.02
N GLY A 37 -2.76 3.37 4.05
CA GLY A 37 -3.95 2.52 3.99
C GLY A 37 -5.27 3.28 4.13
N THR A 38 -6.27 2.84 3.38
CA THR A 38 -7.64 3.38 3.43
C THR A 38 -8.67 2.27 3.30
N LEU A 39 -9.51 2.11 4.32
CA LEU A 39 -10.68 1.24 4.29
C LEU A 39 -11.89 1.98 3.68
N ASN A 40 -12.54 1.34 2.72
CA ASN A 40 -13.75 1.88 2.10
C ASN A 40 -15.02 1.34 2.78
N LYS A 41 -16.13 2.03 2.52
CA LYS A 41 -17.46 1.67 3.01
C LYS A 41 -17.95 0.29 2.54
N ASP A 42 -17.48 -0.18 1.38
CA ASP A 42 -17.83 -1.51 0.86
C ASP A 42 -17.06 -2.64 1.57
N GLY A 43 -16.09 -2.31 2.42
CA GLY A 43 -15.21 -3.25 3.13
C GLY A 43 -13.97 -3.65 2.34
N SER A 44 -13.71 -3.03 1.19
CA SER A 44 -12.43 -3.16 0.49
C SER A 44 -11.38 -2.22 1.08
N PHE A 45 -10.12 -2.54 0.87
CA PHE A 45 -9.00 -1.75 1.37
C PHE A 45 -8.11 -1.29 0.23
N TYR A 46 -7.59 -0.07 0.32
CA TYR A 46 -6.61 0.47 -0.62
C TYR A 46 -5.30 0.78 0.08
N PHE A 47 -4.19 0.51 -0.59
CA PHE A 47 -2.93 1.20 -0.34
C PHE A 47 -2.78 2.32 -1.38
N CYS A 48 -2.66 3.57 -0.91
CA CYS A 48 -2.62 4.79 -1.72
C CYS A 48 -1.24 4.99 -2.40
N THR A 49 -0.91 4.09 -3.31
CA THR A 49 0.37 4.06 -4.03
C THR A 49 0.37 4.80 -5.38
N ASN A 50 -0.46 5.83 -5.51
CA ASN A 50 -0.50 6.71 -6.69
C ASN A 50 0.83 7.46 -6.92
N ASN A 51 1.61 7.52 -5.86
CA ASN A 51 3.00 7.91 -5.78
C ASN A 51 3.99 6.80 -6.23
N PHE A 52 3.60 5.69 -6.86
CA PHE A 52 4.58 4.76 -7.47
C PHE A 52 4.48 4.74 -8.99
N LEU A 53 5.50 4.21 -9.66
CA LEU A 53 5.38 3.84 -11.06
C LEU A 53 4.43 2.63 -11.18
N VAL A 54 3.81 2.47 -12.34
CA VAL A 54 2.89 1.35 -12.56
C VAL A 54 3.59 0.00 -12.42
N GLU A 55 4.86 -0.10 -12.84
CA GLU A 55 5.65 -1.33 -12.70
C GLU A 55 6.00 -1.63 -11.25
N ASP A 56 6.31 -0.62 -10.43
CA ASP A 56 6.52 -0.80 -9.00
C ASP A 56 5.24 -1.25 -8.29
N ASN A 57 4.09 -0.69 -8.69
CA ASN A 57 2.79 -1.12 -8.19
C ASN A 57 2.48 -2.58 -8.55
N LYS A 58 2.81 -3.01 -9.78
CA LYS A 58 2.67 -4.41 -10.20
C LYS A 58 3.57 -5.33 -9.38
N TYR A 59 4.83 -4.93 -9.18
CA TYR A 59 5.78 -5.69 -8.37
C TYR A 59 5.30 -5.83 -6.91
N LEU A 60 4.89 -4.72 -6.29
CA LEU A 60 4.37 -4.73 -4.92
C LEU A 60 3.08 -5.58 -4.80
N SER A 61 2.16 -5.47 -5.75
CA SER A 61 0.97 -6.32 -5.79
C SER A 61 1.33 -7.80 -5.91
N SER A 62 2.29 -8.15 -6.77
CA SER A 62 2.79 -9.53 -6.89
C SER A 62 3.41 -10.03 -5.59
N LEU A 63 4.16 -9.18 -4.89
CA LEU A 63 4.77 -9.52 -3.61
C LEU A 63 3.73 -9.75 -2.51
N LEU A 64 2.72 -8.88 -2.41
CA LEU A 64 1.61 -9.03 -1.46
C LEU A 64 0.84 -10.34 -1.71
N ASN A 65 0.64 -10.69 -2.98
CA ASN A 65 -0.04 -11.92 -3.37
C ASN A 65 0.77 -13.18 -3.05
N THR A 66 2.06 -13.18 -3.38
CA THR A 66 2.93 -14.35 -3.19
C THR A 66 3.25 -14.59 -1.71
N LYS A 67 3.46 -13.53 -0.92
CA LYS A 67 3.81 -13.65 0.50
C LYS A 67 2.62 -13.82 1.43
N PHE A 68 1.51 -13.13 1.16
CA PHE A 68 0.41 -12.99 2.11
C PHE A 68 -0.95 -13.44 1.57
N ASN A 69 -1.02 -13.88 0.30
CA ASN A 69 -2.24 -14.39 -0.32
C ASN A 69 -3.43 -13.41 -0.26
N LEU A 70 -3.16 -12.12 -0.46
CA LEU A 70 -4.13 -11.02 -0.32
C LEU A 70 -4.94 -10.71 -1.61
N ASN A 71 -4.69 -11.44 -2.70
CA ASN A 71 -5.35 -11.28 -4.01
C ASN A 71 -5.53 -9.83 -4.46
N THR A 72 -4.46 -9.05 -4.37
CA THR A 72 -4.43 -7.62 -4.69
C THR A 72 -4.39 -7.37 -6.19
N THR A 73 -5.03 -6.29 -6.61
CA THR A 73 -5.04 -5.80 -8.01
C THR A 73 -4.74 -4.30 -8.06
N LEU A 74 -4.50 -3.75 -9.25
CA LEU A 74 -4.26 -2.32 -9.44
C LEU A 74 -5.54 -1.62 -9.89
N HIS A 75 -5.95 -0.58 -9.17
CA HIS A 75 -7.07 0.28 -9.53
C HIS A 75 -6.55 1.68 -9.93
N LYS A 76 -7.17 2.30 -10.94
CA LYS A 76 -6.86 3.68 -11.34
C LYS A 76 -7.39 4.67 -10.30
N THR A 77 -6.67 5.77 -10.06
CA THR A 77 -7.09 6.81 -9.09
C THR A 77 -7.84 8.00 -9.72
N GLY A 78 -8.03 7.98 -11.05
CA GLY A 78 -8.68 9.06 -11.80
C GLY A 78 -7.71 10.03 -12.48
N ARG A 79 -6.40 9.94 -12.18
CA ARG A 79 -5.33 10.62 -12.93
C ARG A 79 -4.61 9.64 -13.83
N GLU A 80 -4.22 10.11 -15.01
CA GLU A 80 -3.45 9.31 -15.96
C GLU A 80 -2.12 8.86 -15.34
N GLY A 81 -1.77 7.58 -15.53
CA GLY A 81 -0.56 6.99 -14.98
C GLY A 81 -0.56 6.75 -13.46
N GLN A 82 -1.65 7.06 -12.73
CA GLN A 82 -1.73 6.87 -11.29
C GLN A 82 -2.61 5.68 -10.90
N TYR A 83 -2.01 4.77 -10.13
CA TYR A 83 -2.62 3.53 -9.69
C TYR A 83 -2.49 3.39 -8.17
N ARG A 84 -3.43 2.68 -7.57
CA ARG A 84 -3.40 2.27 -6.18
C ARG A 84 -3.60 0.76 -6.08
N ILE A 85 -3.10 0.14 -5.03
CA ILE A 85 -3.29 -1.29 -4.80
C ILE A 85 -4.62 -1.50 -4.10
N TYR A 86 -5.47 -2.34 -4.68
CA TYR A 86 -6.75 -2.77 -4.15
C TYR A 86 -6.61 -4.12 -3.47
N VAL A 87 -7.14 -4.22 -2.26
CA VAL A 87 -7.37 -5.48 -1.54
C VAL A 87 -8.87 -5.74 -1.53
N PRO A 88 -9.35 -6.86 -2.09
CA PRO A 88 -10.77 -7.17 -2.09
C PRO A 88 -11.29 -7.42 -0.67
N LYS A 89 -12.56 -7.10 -0.44
CA LYS A 89 -13.24 -7.35 0.85
C LYS A 89 -13.08 -8.80 1.33
N SER A 90 -13.10 -9.77 0.41
CA SER A 90 -12.92 -11.18 0.73
C SER A 90 -11.57 -11.51 1.36
N LYS A 91 -10.57 -10.65 1.18
CA LYS A 91 -9.21 -10.77 1.72
C LYS A 91 -8.93 -9.81 2.87
N PHE A 92 -9.91 -8.97 3.24
CA PHE A 92 -9.74 -7.98 4.28
C PHE A 92 -9.50 -8.61 5.65
N ASN A 93 -10.23 -9.66 6.00
CA ASN A 93 -10.04 -10.36 7.28
C ASN A 93 -8.64 -10.98 7.39
N GLU A 94 -8.12 -11.55 6.30
CA GLU A 94 -6.73 -12.05 6.28
C GLU A 94 -5.72 -10.92 6.44
N LEU A 95 -5.94 -9.75 5.81
CA LEU A 95 -5.10 -8.58 6.02
C LEU A 95 -5.11 -8.15 7.49
N ILE A 96 -6.27 -8.06 8.13
CA ILE A 96 -6.39 -7.64 9.54
C ILE A 96 -5.78 -8.67 10.50
N ALA A 97 -5.97 -9.96 10.25
CA ALA A 97 -5.33 -11.02 11.04
C ALA A 97 -3.79 -10.90 11.00
N LEU A 98 -3.25 -10.48 9.86
CA LEU A 98 -1.81 -10.31 9.66
C LEU A 98 -1.24 -9.06 10.33
N ILE A 99 -1.91 -7.91 10.16
CA ILE A 99 -1.36 -6.61 10.60
C ILE A 99 -1.89 -6.15 11.95
N GLY A 100 -3.07 -6.61 12.36
CA GLY A 100 -3.80 -6.16 13.55
C GLY A 100 -2.98 -6.13 14.83
N PRO A 101 -2.17 -7.17 15.14
CA PRO A 101 -1.30 -7.16 16.33
C PRO A 101 -0.24 -6.05 16.35
N HIS A 102 0.06 -5.46 15.19
CA HIS A 102 1.09 -4.43 15.01
C HIS A 102 0.50 -3.02 14.81
N ILE A 103 -0.83 -2.88 14.73
CA ILE A 103 -1.49 -1.58 14.56
C ILE A 103 -1.53 -0.85 15.89
N HIS A 104 -1.05 0.40 15.88
CA HIS A 104 -1.12 1.26 17.05
C HIS A 104 -2.58 1.60 17.41
N SER A 105 -2.89 1.69 18.70
CA SER A 105 -4.27 1.91 19.20
C SER A 105 -4.95 3.13 18.58
N SER A 106 -4.24 4.24 18.43
CA SER A 106 -4.75 5.46 17.80
C SER A 106 -5.11 5.29 16.31
N MET A 107 -4.58 4.28 15.63
CA MET A 107 -4.78 4.02 14.20
C MET A 107 -5.77 2.88 13.93
N GLN A 108 -6.33 2.24 14.95
CA GLN A 108 -7.29 1.15 14.79
C GLN A 108 -8.54 1.56 14.00
N HIS A 109 -8.93 2.83 14.05
CA HIS A 109 -10.05 3.36 13.28
C HIS A 109 -9.86 3.23 11.75
N LYS A 110 -8.62 3.10 11.25
CA LYS A 110 -8.32 2.90 9.82
C LYS A 110 -8.61 1.49 9.32
N ILE A 111 -8.58 0.52 10.23
CA ILE A 111 -8.76 -0.91 9.92
C ILE A 111 -10.06 -1.48 10.50
N ASN A 112 -10.78 -0.68 11.28
CA ASN A 112 -12.06 -1.09 11.82
C ASN A 112 -13.15 -0.86 10.76
N SER A 113 -13.52 -1.94 10.06
CA SER A 113 -14.79 -1.99 9.37
C SER A 113 -15.87 -1.93 10.44
N GLY A 114 -16.63 -0.84 10.51
CA GLY A 114 -17.67 -0.60 11.53
C GLY A 114 -18.78 -1.67 11.65
N ALA A 115 -18.61 -2.82 11.00
CA ALA A 115 -19.17 -4.08 11.43
C ALA A 115 -18.44 -4.57 12.70
N SER A 116 -18.79 -3.97 13.84
CA SER A 116 -18.70 -4.69 15.11
C SER A 116 -19.44 -6.02 14.95
N SER A 117 -18.70 -7.11 14.86
CA SER A 117 -19.22 -8.43 15.12
C SER A 117 -18.76 -8.80 16.53
N ILE A 118 -19.72 -8.66 17.46
CA ILE A 118 -20.02 -9.53 18.61
C ILE A 118 -18.85 -10.23 19.30
#